data_AF-A0A067TE34-F1
#
_entry.id   AF-A0A067TE34-F1
#
_cell.length_a   1.000
_cell.length_b   1.000
_cell.length_c   1.000
_cell.angle_alpha   90.00
_cell.angle_beta   90.00
_cell.angle_gamma   90.00
#
_symmetry.space_group_name_H-M   'P 1'
#
loop_
_entity.id
_entity.type
_entity.pdbx_description
1 polymer ?
#
loop_
_entity_poly.entity_id
_entity_poly.type
_entity_poly.pdbx_seq_one_letter_code
_entity_poly.pdbx_strand_id
1 'polypeptide(L)'
;MSGIRLSSTILPKRLLMPRAGYHCFRIYSSDAPAHGKNPERVAAGLKATLHNPATSPEAKDSARHRLHEMGEKDPERVAAGLKASLHNPATSSEAKKHASSRLVELGYEIDESGKVSAAEEEHRKLGGYKATLKNVHASEAAKEHATKVLKEHGAI
;
A
#
# COMPACT_ATOMS: atom_id res chain seq x y z
N MET A 1 -46.50 -51.80 -63.13
CA MET A 1 -45.30 -51.10 -63.65
C MET A 1 -44.67 -50.40 -62.46
N SER A 2 -43.80 -51.08 -61.70
CA SER A 2 -42.34 -51.07 -61.88
C SER A 2 -41.78 -49.64 -61.64
N GLY A 3 -40.96 -49.35 -60.63
CA GLY A 3 -40.27 -50.20 -59.69
C GLY A 3 -39.52 -49.39 -58.63
N ILE A 4 -39.14 -50.12 -57.59
CA ILE A 4 -38.32 -49.74 -56.45
C ILE A 4 -36.86 -49.54 -56.93
N ARG A 5 -36.15 -48.51 -56.46
CA ARG A 5 -34.67 -48.49 -56.48
C ARG A 5 -34.14 -48.51 -55.06
N LEU A 6 -33.58 -49.66 -54.70
CA LEU A 6 -32.77 -49.87 -53.51
C LEU A 6 -31.35 -49.31 -53.73
N SER A 7 -30.79 -48.82 -52.61
CA SER A 7 -29.41 -49.02 -52.13
C SER A 7 -28.22 -48.64 -53.03
N SER A 8 -27.31 -47.82 -52.49
CA SER A 8 -25.88 -48.16 -52.40
C SER A 8 -25.09 -47.09 -51.66
N THR A 9 -24.70 -47.40 -50.42
CA THR A 9 -23.51 -46.86 -49.73
C THR A 9 -22.27 -46.95 -50.62
N ILE A 10 -21.40 -45.92 -50.66
CA ILE A 10 -19.91 -46.00 -50.82
C ILE A 10 -19.31 -44.61 -50.48
N LEU A 11 -18.70 -44.50 -49.30
CA LEU A 11 -17.45 -43.77 -49.04
C LEU A 11 -16.37 -44.85 -48.78
N PRO A 12 -15.04 -44.62 -48.85
CA PRO A 12 -14.28 -43.44 -49.26
C PRO A 12 -13.21 -43.76 -50.33
N LYS A 13 -12.70 -42.76 -51.06
CA LYS A 13 -11.37 -42.87 -51.68
C LYS A 13 -10.38 -41.93 -50.99
N ARG A 14 -9.47 -42.62 -50.31
CA ARG A 14 -8.19 -42.20 -49.73
C ARG A 14 -7.39 -41.34 -50.74
N LEU A 15 -7.04 -40.14 -50.29
CA LEU A 15 -5.68 -39.59 -50.23
C LEU A 15 -4.81 -39.68 -51.51
N LEU A 16 -4.68 -38.56 -52.23
CA LEU A 16 -3.37 -38.03 -52.66
C LEU A 16 -3.51 -36.54 -53.03
N MET A 17 -3.15 -35.65 -52.10
CA MET A 17 -2.98 -34.22 -52.40
C MET A 17 -1.47 -33.94 -52.49
N PRO A 18 -0.98 -33.21 -53.52
CA PRO A 18 0.43 -32.93 -53.69
C PRO A 18 0.95 -32.01 -52.58
N ARG A 19 2.12 -32.35 -52.03
CA ARG A 19 2.86 -31.55 -51.05
C ARG A 19 3.40 -30.27 -51.71
N ALA A 20 2.55 -29.25 -51.84
CA ALA A 20 3.00 -27.89 -52.07
C ALA A 20 3.42 -27.29 -50.72
N GLY A 21 4.67 -26.83 -50.64
CA GLY A 21 5.33 -26.41 -49.40
C GLY A 21 4.56 -25.35 -48.63
N TYR A 22 4.21 -25.66 -47.38
CA TYR A 22 3.85 -24.66 -46.40
C TYR A 22 5.12 -23.93 -45.96
N HIS A 23 5.48 -22.86 -46.65
CA HIS A 23 6.22 -21.77 -46.00
C HIS A 23 5.25 -21.14 -45.00
N CYS A 24 5.21 -21.68 -43.78
CA CYS A 24 4.51 -21.07 -42.67
C CYS A 24 5.34 -19.88 -42.20
N PHE A 25 5.24 -18.76 -42.92
CA PHE A 25 5.69 -17.47 -42.41
C PHE A 25 4.68 -17.04 -41.35
N ARG A 26 4.86 -17.54 -40.12
CA ARG A 26 4.21 -16.95 -38.95
C ARG A 26 4.80 -15.56 -38.78
N ILE A 27 4.12 -14.57 -39.32
CA ILE A 27 4.25 -13.19 -38.88
C ILE A 27 3.77 -13.19 -37.43
N TYR A 28 4.70 -13.29 -36.48
CA TYR A 28 4.42 -12.93 -35.10
C TYR A 28 4.24 -11.41 -35.08
N SER A 29 3.01 -10.98 -35.35
CA SER A 29 2.57 -9.64 -34.98
C SER A 29 2.70 -9.56 -33.47
N SER A 30 3.75 -8.87 -33.01
CA SER A 30 4.09 -8.71 -31.60
C SER A 30 3.26 -7.63 -30.93
N ASP A 31 2.26 -7.09 -31.63
CA ASP A 31 1.37 -6.04 -31.17
C ASP A 31 0.15 -6.61 -30.44
N ALA A 32 0.38 -7.61 -29.57
CA ALA A 32 -0.62 -7.91 -28.54
C ALA A 32 -0.64 -6.70 -27.58
N PRO A 33 -1.81 -6.08 -27.32
CA PRO A 33 -1.87 -4.97 -26.38
C PRO A 33 -1.33 -5.47 -25.05
N ALA A 34 -0.23 -4.88 -24.57
CA ALA A 34 0.32 -5.17 -23.27
C ALA A 34 -0.82 -4.97 -22.26
N HIS A 35 -1.40 -6.06 -21.79
CA HIS A 35 -2.47 -6.03 -20.81
C HIS A 35 -1.82 -5.62 -19.48
N GLY A 36 -1.62 -4.31 -19.33
CA GLY A 36 -1.05 -3.70 -18.15
C GLY A 36 -1.89 -4.12 -16.95
N LYS A 37 -1.21 -4.61 -15.90
CA LYS A 37 -1.91 -4.92 -14.65
C LYS A 37 -2.57 -3.63 -14.17
N ASN A 38 -3.83 -3.71 -13.77
CA ASN A 38 -4.51 -2.56 -13.19
C ASN A 38 -3.72 -2.13 -11.91
N PRO A 39 -3.21 -0.89 -11.85
CA PRO A 39 -2.37 -0.44 -10.75
C PRO A 39 -3.09 -0.52 -9.40
N GLU A 40 -4.40 -0.27 -9.35
CA GLU A 40 -5.20 -0.39 -8.13
C GLU A 40 -5.22 -1.83 -7.61
N ARG A 41 -5.35 -2.82 -8.51
CA ARG A 41 -5.32 -4.24 -8.14
C ARG A 41 -3.95 -4.67 -7.63
N VAL A 42 -2.88 -4.16 -8.26
CA VAL A 42 -1.50 -4.42 -7.82
C VAL A 42 -1.28 -3.82 -6.43
N ALA A 43 -1.69 -2.57 -6.20
CA ALA A 43 -1.61 -1.93 -4.89
C ALA A 43 -2.41 -2.68 -3.82
N ALA A 44 -3.63 -3.13 -4.14
CA ALA A 44 -4.45 -3.93 -3.23
C ALA A 44 -3.77 -5.24 -2.81
N GLY A 45 -3.16 -5.96 -3.77
CA GLY A 45 -2.40 -7.17 -3.49
C GLY A 45 -1.19 -6.92 -2.59
N LEU A 46 -0.44 -5.84 -2.83
CA LEU A 46 0.71 -5.47 -2.00
C LEU A 46 0.28 -5.07 -0.58
N LYS A 47 -0.85 -4.37 -0.42
CA LYS A 47 -1.41 -4.06 0.90
C LYS A 47 -1.81 -5.33 1.66
N ALA A 48 -2.41 -6.32 0.98
CA ALA A 48 -2.71 -7.61 1.60
C ALA A 48 -1.46 -8.32 2.14
N THR A 49 -0.35 -8.26 1.40
CA THR A 49 0.95 -8.79 1.84
C THR A 49 1.44 -8.16 3.14
N LEU A 50 1.22 -6.86 3.35
CA LEU A 50 1.61 -6.14 4.57
C LEU A 50 0.81 -6.59 5.80
N HIS A 51 -0.49 -6.81 5.63
CA HIS A 51 -1.39 -7.18 6.73
C HIS A 51 -1.37 -8.67 7.06
N ASN A 52 -0.89 -9.53 6.15
CA ASN A 52 -0.79 -10.95 6.44
C ASN A 52 0.30 -11.22 7.50
N PRO A 53 -0.07 -11.78 8.68
CA PRO A 53 0.90 -12.10 9.73
C PRO A 53 1.90 -13.19 9.30
N ALA A 54 1.52 -14.06 8.36
CA ALA A 54 2.35 -15.16 7.88
C ALA A 54 3.40 -14.77 6.83
N THR A 55 3.41 -13.51 6.36
CA THR A 55 4.40 -13.02 5.39
C THR A 55 5.73 -12.66 6.09
N SER A 56 6.86 -12.97 5.45
CA SER A 56 8.18 -12.59 5.98
C SER A 56 8.41 -11.07 6.03
N PRO A 57 9.28 -10.58 6.93
CA PRO A 57 9.62 -9.16 7.02
C PRO A 57 10.14 -8.56 5.70
N GLU A 58 11.00 -9.29 4.99
CA GLU A 58 11.63 -8.84 3.74
C GLU A 58 10.59 -8.66 2.62
N ALA A 59 9.61 -9.56 2.55
CA ALA A 59 8.51 -9.45 1.59
C ALA A 59 7.58 -8.28 1.92
N LYS A 60 7.38 -7.98 3.21
CA LYS A 60 6.65 -6.77 3.64
C LYS A 60 7.41 -5.51 3.23
N ASP A 61 8.72 -5.45 3.44
CA ASP A 61 9.53 -4.30 3.05
C ASP A 61 9.55 -4.08 1.54
N SER A 62 9.66 -5.15 0.75
CA SER A 62 9.53 -5.06 -0.70
C SER A 62 8.15 -4.56 -1.13
N ALA A 63 7.08 -5.01 -0.47
CA ALA A 63 5.73 -4.54 -0.75
C ALA A 63 5.55 -3.06 -0.41
N ARG A 64 6.14 -2.57 0.69
CA ARG A 64 6.17 -1.14 1.04
C ARG A 64 6.87 -0.32 -0.04
N HIS A 65 8.07 -0.75 -0.46
CA HIS A 65 8.85 -0.04 -1.46
C HIS A 65 8.10 0.06 -2.79
N ARG A 66 7.45 -1.03 -3.22
CA ARG A 66 6.70 -1.05 -4.47
C ARG A 66 5.42 -0.22 -4.40
N LEU A 67 4.74 -0.17 -3.25
CA LEU A 67 3.61 0.75 -3.03
C LEU A 67 4.07 2.21 -3.09
N HIS A 68 5.20 2.53 -2.48
CA HIS A 68 5.77 3.87 -2.51
C HIS A 68 6.12 4.31 -3.94
N GLU A 69 6.74 3.43 -4.74
CA GLU A 69 7.04 3.68 -6.15
C GLU A 69 5.77 3.94 -6.99
N MET A 70 4.68 3.25 -6.66
CA MET A 70 3.37 3.45 -7.28
C MET A 70 2.64 4.71 -6.82
N GLY A 71 3.24 5.51 -5.93
CA GLY A 71 2.65 6.74 -5.39
C GLY A 71 1.54 6.50 -4.37
N GLU A 72 1.43 5.28 -3.83
CA GLU A 72 0.51 5.01 -2.73
C GLU A 72 0.98 5.67 -1.44
N LYS A 73 0.01 6.07 -0.62
CA LYS A 73 0.29 6.81 0.61
C LYS A 73 0.73 5.84 1.70
N ASP A 74 1.81 6.19 2.38
CA ASP A 74 2.25 5.48 3.57
C ASP A 74 1.14 5.53 4.64
N PRO A 75 0.70 4.37 5.19
CA PRO A 75 -0.33 4.33 6.21
C PRO A 75 0.01 5.18 7.44
N GLU A 76 1.28 5.30 7.82
CA GLU A 76 1.74 6.15 8.94
C GLU A 76 1.53 7.63 8.62
N ARG A 77 1.81 8.04 7.38
CA ARG A 77 1.58 9.41 6.92
C ARG A 77 0.09 9.75 6.84
N VAL A 78 -0.73 8.80 6.41
CA VAL A 78 -2.19 8.93 6.43
C VAL A 78 -2.67 9.10 7.87
N ALA A 79 -2.22 8.25 8.80
CA ALA A 79 -2.56 8.35 10.20
C ALA A 79 -2.15 9.71 10.80
N ALA A 80 -0.96 10.22 10.47
CA ALA A 80 -0.50 11.54 10.91
C ALA A 80 -1.43 12.67 10.43
N GLY A 81 -1.90 12.62 9.17
CA GLY A 81 -2.85 13.59 8.64
C GLY A 81 -4.23 13.52 9.33
N LEU A 82 -4.73 12.31 9.59
CA LEU A 82 -5.98 12.12 10.32
C LEU A 82 -5.90 12.64 11.76
N LYS A 83 -4.78 12.41 12.45
CA LYS A 83 -4.49 12.98 13.78
C LYS A 83 -4.48 14.51 13.74
N ALA A 84 -3.86 15.11 12.72
CA ALA A 84 -3.87 16.56 12.56
C ALA A 84 -5.30 17.13 12.39
N SER A 85 -6.14 16.44 11.62
CA SER A 85 -7.56 16.81 11.46
C SER A 85 -8.32 16.79 12.79
N LEU A 86 -8.07 15.81 13.67
CA LEU A 86 -8.70 15.74 15.00
C LEU A 86 -8.38 16.97 15.87
N HIS A 87 -7.14 17.43 15.82
CA HIS A 87 -6.68 18.58 16.61
C HIS A 87 -7.08 19.93 16.04
N ASN A 88 -7.33 20.02 14.73
CA ASN A 88 -7.70 21.29 14.10
C ASN A 88 -9.08 21.76 14.62
N PRO A 89 -9.20 22.94 15.26
CA PRO A 89 -10.48 23.45 15.74
C PRO A 89 -11.47 23.79 14.61
N ALA A 90 -10.97 24.05 13.39
CA ALA A 90 -11.79 24.40 12.24
C ALA A 90 -12.43 23.17 11.54
N THR A 91 -12.11 21.95 11.94
CA THR A 91 -12.73 20.75 11.35
C THR A 91 -14.08 20.44 12.00
N SER A 92 -15.03 19.97 11.18
CA SER A 92 -16.37 19.63 11.65
C SER A 92 -16.35 18.41 12.58
N SER A 93 -17.34 18.32 13.46
CA SER A 93 -17.50 17.17 14.37
C SER A 93 -17.66 15.84 13.62
N GLU A 94 -18.35 15.85 12.48
CA GLU A 94 -18.48 14.69 11.60
C GLU A 94 -17.13 14.27 10.97
N ALA A 95 -16.35 15.23 10.47
CA ALA A 95 -15.03 14.95 9.91
C ALA A 95 -14.07 14.38 10.98
N LYS A 96 -14.16 14.87 12.22
CA LYS A 96 -13.39 14.32 13.35
C LYS A 96 -13.79 12.87 13.65
N LYS A 97 -15.09 12.56 13.71
CA LYS A 97 -15.58 11.18 13.90
C LYS A 97 -15.11 10.24 12.79
N HIS A 98 -15.15 10.70 11.54
CA HIS A 98 -14.63 9.90 10.43
C HIS A 98 -13.12 9.69 10.54
N ALA A 99 -12.36 10.72 10.90
CA ALA A 99 -10.92 10.62 11.09
C ALA A 99 -10.56 9.64 12.22
N SER A 100 -11.30 9.64 13.33
CA SER A 100 -11.11 8.68 14.41
C SER A 100 -11.40 7.24 13.95
N SER A 101 -12.53 7.01 13.27
CA SER A 101 -12.86 5.66 12.78
C SER A 101 -11.78 5.12 11.83
N ARG A 102 -11.24 5.96 10.96
CA ARG A 102 -10.16 5.58 10.03
C ARG A 102 -8.84 5.27 10.74
N LEU A 103 -8.54 5.92 11.86
CA LEU A 103 -7.35 5.60 12.66
C LEU A 103 -7.46 4.23 13.33
N VAL A 104 -8.64 3.89 13.86
CA VAL A 104 -8.91 2.57 14.44
C VAL A 104 -8.81 1.48 13.38
N GLU A 105 -9.36 1.71 12.18
CA GLU A 105 -9.24 0.79 11.04
C GLU A 105 -7.79 0.51 10.66
N LEU A 106 -6.93 1.53 10.76
CA LEU A 106 -5.49 1.40 10.52
C LEU A 106 -4.72 0.74 11.68
N GLY A 107 -5.41 0.38 12.77
CA GLY A 107 -4.83 -0.28 13.95
C GLY A 107 -4.21 0.69 14.96
N TYR A 108 -4.52 1.99 14.88
CA TYR A 108 -4.09 2.96 15.88
C TYR A 108 -5.16 3.10 16.97
N GLU A 109 -4.75 2.91 18.22
CA GLU A 109 -5.60 3.22 19.36
C GLU A 109 -5.56 4.72 19.65
N ILE A 110 -6.74 5.30 19.79
CA ILE A 110 -6.96 6.72 20.09
C ILE A 110 -7.78 6.81 21.36
N ASP A 111 -7.39 7.69 22.28
CA ASP A 111 -8.20 7.99 23.44
C ASP A 111 -9.43 8.84 23.05
N GLU A 112 -10.43 8.92 23.93
CA GLU A 112 -11.67 9.66 23.66
C GLU A 112 -11.44 11.17 23.42
N SER A 113 -10.27 11.67 23.78
CA SER A 113 -9.86 13.05 23.52
C SER A 113 -9.20 13.27 22.16
N GLY A 114 -9.04 12.21 21.36
CA GLY A 114 -8.37 12.24 20.06
C GLY A 114 -6.87 12.50 20.17
N LYS A 115 -6.28 12.32 21.35
CA LYS A 115 -4.84 12.41 21.57
C LYS A 115 -4.22 11.04 21.33
N VAL A 116 -3.01 11.07 20.78
CA VAL A 116 -2.12 9.91 20.88
C VAL A 116 -1.64 9.83 22.32
N SER A 117 -1.29 8.62 22.78
CA SER A 117 -0.82 8.38 24.15
C SER A 117 0.09 9.52 24.61
N ALA A 118 -0.14 10.05 25.82
CA ALA A 118 0.62 11.17 26.38
C ALA A 118 2.14 10.98 26.26
N ALA A 119 2.58 9.72 26.24
CA ALA A 119 3.95 9.28 25.99
C ALA A 119 4.57 9.79 24.66
N GLU A 120 3.82 9.86 23.55
CA GLU A 120 4.38 10.34 22.28
C GLU A 120 4.64 11.85 22.30
N GLU A 121 3.72 12.62 22.90
CA GLU A 121 3.86 14.07 23.04
C GLU A 121 5.02 14.40 23.98
N GLU A 122 5.13 13.66 25.09
CA GLU A 122 6.23 13.75 26.03
C GLU A 122 7.57 13.40 25.36
N HIS A 123 7.64 12.32 24.59
CA HIS A 123 8.85 11.94 23.85
C HIS A 123 9.35 13.06 22.91
N ARG A 124 8.44 13.70 22.16
CA ARG A 124 8.80 14.83 21.29
C ARG A 124 9.29 16.04 22.06
N LYS A 125 8.63 16.38 23.18
CA LYS A 125 9.05 17.48 24.08
C LYS A 125 10.44 17.22 24.65
N LEU A 126 10.68 16.02 25.18
CA LEU A 126 11.98 15.61 25.72
C LEU A 126 13.07 15.61 24.63
N GLY A 127 12.74 15.18 23.41
CA GLY A 127 13.64 15.28 22.25
C GLY A 127 14.04 16.73 21.96
N GLY A 128 13.09 17.67 22.03
CA GLY A 128 13.35 19.11 21.89
C GLY A 128 14.31 19.64 22.95
N TYR A 129 14.08 19.32 24.23
CA TYR A 129 15.00 19.73 25.30
C TYR A 129 16.41 19.14 25.13
N LYS A 130 16.52 17.89 24.67
CA LYS A 130 17.82 17.28 24.33
C LYS A 130 18.52 18.03 23.19
N ALA A 131 17.77 18.51 22.20
CA ALA A 131 18.32 19.34 21.14
C ALA A 131 18.81 20.70 21.65
N THR A 132 18.08 21.33 22.57
CA THR A 132 18.49 22.59 23.22
C THR A 132 19.84 22.45 23.93
N LEU A 133 20.09 21.34 24.61
CA LEU A 133 21.38 21.08 25.26
C LEU A 133 22.54 20.98 24.26
N LYS A 134 22.28 20.41 23.07
CA LYS A 134 23.27 20.26 22.00
C LYS A 134 23.46 21.54 21.16
N ASN A 135 22.52 22.48 21.22
CA ASN A 135 22.60 23.71 20.46
C ASN A 135 23.66 24.65 21.04
N VAL A 136 24.69 24.95 20.25
CA VAL A 136 25.77 25.87 20.61
C VAL A 136 25.25 27.29 20.84
N HIS A 137 24.21 27.70 20.10
CA HIS A 137 23.63 29.04 20.16
C HIS A 137 22.56 29.19 21.25
N ALA A 138 22.18 28.12 21.95
CA ALA A 138 21.25 28.23 23.07
C ALA A 138 21.92 28.91 24.28
N SER A 139 21.20 29.82 24.93
CA SER A 139 21.66 30.51 26.14
C SER A 139 21.84 29.54 27.31
N GLU A 140 22.66 29.92 28.28
CA GLU A 140 22.91 29.10 29.47
C GLU A 140 21.62 28.84 30.26
N ALA A 141 20.80 29.88 30.49
CA ALA A 141 19.51 29.75 31.15
C ALA A 141 18.56 28.76 30.43
N ALA A 142 18.57 28.71 29.10
CA ALA A 142 17.77 27.75 28.34
C ALA A 142 18.27 26.31 28.50
N LYS A 143 19.59 26.11 28.60
CA LYS A 143 20.20 24.80 28.84
C LYS A 143 19.94 24.30 30.27
N GLU A 144 20.00 25.18 31.26
CA GLU A 144 19.66 24.85 32.65
C GLU A 144 18.21 24.39 32.77
N HIS A 145 17.28 25.14 32.18
CA HIS A 145 15.86 24.76 32.15
C HIS A 145 15.65 23.42 31.45
N ALA A 146 16.24 23.23 30.27
CA ALA A 146 16.17 21.97 29.54
C ALA A 146 16.71 20.78 30.37
N THR A 147 17.81 20.99 31.09
CA THR A 147 18.40 19.97 31.98
C THR A 147 17.47 19.63 33.14
N LYS A 148 16.85 20.63 33.76
CA LYS A 148 15.91 20.43 34.88
C LYS A 148 14.71 19.60 34.44
N VAL A 149 14.08 19.98 33.33
CA VAL A 149 12.94 19.24 32.77
C VAL A 149 13.32 17.81 32.42
N LEU A 150 14.48 17.59 31.80
CA LEU A 150 14.94 16.25 31.44
C LEU A 150 15.24 15.36 32.66
N LYS A 151 15.71 15.93 33.78
CA LYS A 151 15.90 15.19 35.05
C LYS A 151 14.57 14.84 35.70
N GLU A 152 13.61 15.77 35.72
CA GLU A 152 12.27 15.54 36.28
C GLU A 152 11.54 14.39 35.56
N HIS A 153 11.74 14.27 34.23
CA HIS A 153 11.18 13.20 33.41
C HIS A 153 12.07 11.95 33.29
N GLY A 154 13.20 11.85 34.01
CA GLY A 154 14.08 10.67 34.00
C GLY A 154 14.76 10.39 32.65
N ALA A 155 14.94 11.42 31.82
CA ALA A 155 15.44 11.29 30.46
C ALA A 155 16.97 11.49 30.33
N ILE A 156 17.65 11.86 31.44
CA ILE A 156 19.11 11.95 31.65
C ILE A 156 19.42 11.63 33.11
#